data_AF-A0A8X7VEU6-F1
#
_entry.id   AF-A0A8X7VEU6-F1
#
_cell.length_a   1.000
_cell.length_b   1.000
_cell.length_c   1.000
_cell.angle_alpha   90.00
_cell.angle_beta   90.00
_cell.angle_gamma   90.00
#
_symmetry.space_group_name_H-M   'P 1'
#
loop_
_entity.id
_entity.type
_entity.pdbx_description
1 polymer ?
#
loop_
_entity_poly.entity_id
_entity_poly.type
_entity_poly.pdbx_seq_one_letter_code
_entity_poly.pdbx_strand_id
1 'polypeptide(L)'
;MGGATLEGQRKESIWVLMRRQRSRRALVKKIMIRPKKSLEATRRPSRAIHRRVKTLKELVPNTKSSSEGLDGLFRQTAVYILDLERKVRVMQTMVQSLTETDCV
;
A
#
# COMPACT_ATOMS: atom_id res chain seq x y z
N MET A 1 -55.25 6.12 -51.22
CA MET A 1 -54.46 6.57 -50.05
C MET A 1 -54.23 5.38 -49.13
N GLY A 2 -53.03 5.21 -48.56
CA GLY A 2 -52.79 4.29 -47.44
C GLY A 2 -51.88 3.10 -47.73
N GLY A 3 -50.63 3.34 -48.16
CA GLY A 3 -49.64 2.30 -48.47
C GLY A 3 -48.28 2.53 -47.81
N ALA A 4 -48.25 2.98 -46.56
CA ALA A 4 -47.08 2.94 -45.70
C ALA A 4 -47.61 2.54 -44.32
N THR A 5 -47.11 1.51 -43.63
CA THR A 5 -46.23 1.78 -42.47
C THR A 5 -45.72 0.53 -41.74
N LEU A 6 -45.92 -0.70 -42.24
CA LEU A 6 -45.51 -1.89 -41.47
C LEU A 6 -43.99 -2.13 -41.51
N GLU A 7 -43.35 -1.86 -42.65
CA GLU A 7 -41.90 -2.13 -42.83
C GLU A 7 -41.03 -1.04 -42.17
N GLY A 8 -41.49 0.22 -42.19
CA GLY A 8 -40.86 1.35 -41.52
C GLY A 8 -40.85 1.22 -40.00
N GLN A 9 -42.00 0.87 -39.40
CA GLN A 9 -42.09 0.65 -37.94
C GLN A 9 -41.24 -0.52 -37.45
N ARG A 10 -41.13 -1.59 -38.26
CA ARG A 10 -40.30 -2.76 -37.91
C ARG A 10 -38.82 -2.40 -37.92
N LYS A 11 -38.36 -1.61 -38.90
CA LYS A 11 -36.98 -1.11 -38.95
C LYS A 11 -36.67 -0.19 -37.77
N GLU A 12 -37.52 0.77 -37.45
CA GLU A 12 -37.37 1.64 -36.27
C GLU A 12 -37.29 0.85 -34.96
N SER A 13 -38.13 -0.17 -34.82
CA SER A 13 -38.10 -1.07 -33.65
C SER A 13 -36.77 -1.81 -33.52
N ILE A 14 -36.20 -2.28 -34.63
CA ILE A 14 -34.88 -2.92 -34.67
C ILE A 14 -33.78 -1.91 -34.29
N TRP A 15 -33.83 -0.68 -34.82
CA TRP A 15 -32.86 0.38 -34.49
C TRP A 15 -32.88 0.75 -33.01
N VAL A 16 -34.07 0.86 -32.41
CA VAL A 16 -34.24 1.14 -30.97
C VAL A 16 -33.67 0.00 -30.11
N LEU A 17 -33.95 -1.26 -30.48
CA LEU A 17 -33.42 -2.43 -29.81
C LEU A 17 -31.89 -2.49 -29.89
N MET A 18 -31.31 -2.24 -31.08
CA MET A 18 -29.86 -2.20 -31.26
C MET A 18 -29.20 -1.10 -30.43
N ARG A 19 -29.83 0.09 -30.35
CA ARG A 19 -29.35 1.19 -29.52
C ARG A 19 -29.37 0.80 -28.04
N ARG A 20 -30.46 0.23 -27.55
CA ARG A 20 -30.59 -0.23 -26.15
C ARG A 20 -29.56 -1.32 -25.82
N GLN A 21 -29.32 -2.24 -26.75
CA GLN A 21 -28.32 -3.30 -26.59
C GLN A 21 -26.89 -2.74 -26.54
N ARG A 22 -26.58 -1.74 -27.37
CA ARG A 22 -25.29 -1.03 -27.33
C ARG A 22 -25.09 -0.30 -26.00
N SER A 23 -26.12 0.37 -25.49
CA SER A 23 -26.10 1.03 -24.17
C SER A 23 -25.85 0.03 -23.03
N ARG A 24 -26.52 -1.14 -23.05
CA ARG A 24 -26.30 -2.21 -22.07
C ARG A 24 -24.87 -2.74 -22.13
N ARG A 25 -24.33 -3.00 -23.32
CA ARG A 25 -22.94 -3.47 -23.50
C ARG A 25 -21.92 -2.44 -23.00
N ALA A 26 -22.17 -1.15 -23.22
CA ALA A 26 -21.32 -0.07 -22.73
C ALA A 26 -21.33 0.02 -21.20
N LEU A 27 -22.51 -0.12 -20.57
CA LEU A 27 -22.64 -0.13 -19.11
C LEU A 27 -21.92 -1.33 -18.48
N VAL A 28 -22.10 -2.53 -19.04
CA VAL A 28 -21.41 -3.75 -18.57
C VAL A 28 -19.89 -3.59 -18.69
N LYS A 29 -19.38 -3.07 -19.82
CA LYS A 29 -17.96 -2.74 -19.96
C LYS A 29 -17.50 -1.71 -18.92
N LYS A 30 -18.28 -0.65 -18.64
CA LYS A 30 -17.94 0.35 -17.62
C LYS A 30 -17.86 -0.23 -16.20
N ILE A 31 -18.70 -1.22 -15.89
CA ILE A 31 -18.72 -1.91 -14.59
C ILE A 31 -17.56 -2.91 -14.49
N MET A 32 -17.33 -3.73 -15.53
CA MET A 32 -16.21 -4.69 -15.57
C MET A 32 -14.84 -4.01 -15.63
N ILE A 33 -14.73 -2.90 -16.37
CA ILE A 33 -13.52 -2.08 -16.51
C ILE A 33 -13.54 -0.97 -15.44
N ARG A 34 -14.25 -1.15 -14.31
CA ARG A 34 -14.06 -0.27 -13.16
C ARG A 34 -12.57 -0.22 -12.85
N PRO A 35 -11.94 0.96 -12.87
CA PRO A 35 -10.50 1.03 -12.67
C PRO A 35 -10.18 0.46 -11.29
N LYS A 36 -9.23 -0.48 -11.23
CA LYS A 36 -8.55 -0.95 -10.00
C LYS A 36 -7.95 0.18 -9.13
N LYS A 37 -8.18 1.46 -9.46
CA LYS A 37 -7.75 2.64 -8.71
C LYS A 37 -8.19 2.59 -7.23
N SER A 38 -9.34 1.99 -6.92
CA SER A 38 -9.79 1.84 -5.52
C SER A 38 -9.01 0.77 -4.75
N LEU A 39 -8.70 -0.38 -5.37
CA LEU A 39 -7.93 -1.45 -4.73
C LEU A 39 -6.45 -1.05 -4.53
N GLU A 40 -5.89 -0.31 -5.46
CA GLU A 40 -4.57 0.31 -5.33
C GLU A 40 -4.51 1.26 -4.13
N ALA A 41 -5.50 2.14 -3.97
CA ALA A 41 -5.55 3.09 -2.85
C ALA A 41 -5.58 2.38 -1.49
N THR A 42 -6.40 1.34 -1.33
CA THR A 42 -6.46 0.55 -0.09
C THR A 42 -5.18 -0.27 0.17
N ARG A 43 -4.47 -0.70 -0.89
CA ARG A 43 -3.23 -1.48 -0.76
C ARG A 43 -2.00 -0.64 -0.43
N ARG A 44 -2.02 0.67 -0.67
CA ARG A 44 -0.87 1.57 -0.41
C ARG A 44 -0.48 1.65 1.08
N PRO A 45 -1.41 1.87 2.03
CA PRO A 45 -1.08 1.88 3.46
C PRO A 45 -0.43 0.57 3.92
N SER A 46 -1.00 -0.58 3.51
CA SER A 46 -0.46 -1.90 3.84
C SER A 46 0.95 -2.11 3.29
N ARG A 47 1.21 -1.70 2.04
CA ARG A 47 2.56 -1.76 1.45
C ARG A 47 3.57 -0.87 2.18
N ALA A 48 3.16 0.32 2.63
CA ALA A 48 4.03 1.22 3.38
C ALA A 48 4.42 0.62 4.74
N ILE A 49 3.46 0.04 5.47
CA ILE A 49 3.71 -0.65 6.74
C ILE A 49 4.66 -1.82 6.51
N HIS A 50 4.41 -2.64 5.50
CA HIS A 50 5.27 -3.79 5.18
C HIS A 50 6.72 -3.36 4.90
N ARG A 51 6.94 -2.27 4.15
CA ARG A 51 8.28 -1.73 3.90
C ARG A 51 8.96 -1.28 5.20
N ARG A 52 8.25 -0.56 6.07
CA ARG A 52 8.78 -0.12 7.37
C ARG A 52 9.16 -1.29 8.26
N VAL A 53 8.30 -2.32 8.35
CA VAL A 53 8.60 -3.54 9.12
C VAL A 53 9.80 -4.27 8.53
N LYS A 54 9.93 -4.33 7.20
CA LYS A 54 11.10 -4.93 6.54
C LYS A 54 12.38 -4.19 6.92
N THR A 55 12.40 -2.86 6.82
CA THR A 55 13.56 -2.04 7.23
C THR A 55 13.88 -2.23 8.70
N LEU A 56 12.87 -2.30 9.58
CA LEU A 56 13.11 -2.53 11.00
C LEU A 56 13.80 -3.88 11.27
N LYS A 57 13.41 -4.94 10.57
CA LYS A 57 14.09 -6.25 10.64
C LYS A 57 15.53 -6.25 10.10
N GLU A 58 15.85 -5.31 9.21
CA GLU A 58 17.22 -5.15 8.69
C GLU A 58 18.13 -4.41 9.68
N LEU A 59 17.56 -3.46 10.44
CA LEU A 59 18.29 -2.63 11.41
C LEU A 59 18.49 -3.28 12.77
N VAL A 60 17.52 -4.06 13.25
CA VAL A 60 17.57 -4.63 14.60
C VAL A 60 18.27 -6.00 14.55
N PRO A 61 19.34 -6.21 15.35
CA PRO A 61 20.06 -7.48 15.38
C PRO A 61 19.14 -8.64 15.81
N ASN A 62 19.45 -9.86 15.35
CA ASN A 62 18.75 -11.11 15.70
C ASN A 62 17.29 -11.24 15.24
N THR A 63 16.75 -10.28 14.48
CA THR A 63 15.35 -10.32 14.00
C THR A 63 15.16 -10.99 12.64
N LYS A 64 16.24 -11.23 11.88
CA LYS A 64 16.20 -11.83 10.52
C LYS A 64 15.75 -13.29 10.52
N SER A 65 16.07 -14.02 11.59
CA SER A 65 15.78 -15.45 11.78
C SER A 65 14.69 -15.71 12.83
N SER A 66 14.18 -14.66 13.49
CA SER A 66 13.12 -14.81 14.48
C SER A 66 11.77 -15.04 13.81
N SER A 67 11.15 -16.18 14.15
CA SER A 67 9.74 -16.50 13.83
C SER A 67 8.75 -15.68 14.68
N GLU A 68 9.22 -14.80 15.56
CA GLU A 68 8.33 -13.98 16.39
C GLU A 68 7.50 -13.03 15.54
N GLY A 69 6.25 -12.84 15.98
CA GLY A 69 5.34 -11.86 15.40
C GLY A 69 5.82 -10.41 15.59
N LEU A 70 4.98 -9.46 15.19
CA LEU A 70 5.32 -8.03 15.28
C LEU A 70 5.60 -7.56 16.71
N ASP A 71 4.94 -8.15 17.70
CA ASP A 71 5.13 -7.79 19.11
C ASP A 71 6.56 -8.10 19.60
N GLY A 72 7.07 -9.30 19.29
CA GLY A 72 8.45 -9.67 19.58
C GLY A 72 9.46 -8.74 18.87
N LEU A 73 9.20 -8.41 17.60
CA LEU A 73 10.01 -7.44 16.85
C LEU A 73 10.06 -6.08 17.56
N PHE A 74 8.92 -5.55 18.00
CA PHE A 74 8.87 -4.26 18.69
C PHE A 74 9.52 -4.30 20.07
N ARG A 75 9.35 -5.39 20.82
CA ARG A 75 10.02 -5.59 22.11
C ARG A 75 11.53 -5.63 21.96
N GLN A 76 12.04 -6.43 21.02
CA GLN A 76 13.48 -6.49 20.72
C GLN A 76 14.02 -5.13 20.27
N THR A 77 13.25 -4.40 19.46
CA THR A 77 13.58 -3.03 19.03
C THR A 77 13.72 -2.10 20.22
N ALA A 78 12.76 -2.11 21.16
CA ALA A 78 12.80 -1.25 22.34
C ALA A 78 14.03 -1.51 23.21
N VAL A 79 14.37 -2.79 23.42
CA VAL A 79 15.60 -3.18 24.12
C VAL A 79 16.84 -2.65 23.38
N TYR A 80 16.89 -2.84 22.06
CA TYR A 80 18.03 -2.40 21.26
C TYR A 80 18.22 -0.87 21.27
N ILE A 81 17.14 -0.09 21.26
CA ILE A 81 17.20 1.37 21.40
C ILE A 81 17.83 1.75 22.74
N LEU A 82 17.37 1.15 23.85
CA LEU A 82 17.91 1.44 25.17
C LEU A 82 19.39 1.10 25.28
N ASP A 83 19.83 0.01 24.66
CA ASP A 83 21.24 -0.39 24.64
C ASP A 83 22.08 0.56 23.79
N LEU A 84 21.57 1.03 22.64
CA LEU A 84 22.25 2.05 21.83
C LEU A 84 22.40 3.36 22.61
N GLU A 85 21.35 3.83 23.28
CA GLU A 85 21.43 5.05 24.09
C GLU A 85 22.49 4.94 25.20
N ARG A 86 22.55 3.80 25.88
CA ARG A 86 23.59 3.55 26.91
C ARG A 86 24.99 3.54 26.30
N LYS A 87 25.18 2.88 25.15
CA LYS A 87 26.47 2.86 24.44
C LYS A 87 26.91 4.27 24.05
N VAL A 88 26.00 5.08 23.52
CA VAL A 88 26.29 6.48 23.18
C VAL A 88 26.69 7.27 24.42
N ARG A 89 25.96 7.13 25.53
CA ARG A 89 26.32 7.80 26.80
C ARG A 89 27.73 7.42 27.27
N VAL A 90 28.07 6.13 27.27
CA VAL A 90 29.42 5.66 27.65
C VAL A 90 30.49 6.22 26.72
N MET A 91 30.27 6.19 25.40
CA MET A 91 31.21 6.75 24.43
C MET A 91 31.41 8.25 24.62
N GLN A 92 30.34 8.99 24.90
CA GLN A 92 30.43 10.43 25.20
C GLN A 92 31.25 10.70 26.46
N THR A 93 31.01 9.94 27.55
CA THR A 93 31.81 10.06 28.77
C THR A 93 33.28 9.73 28.53
N MET A 94 33.57 8.66 27.77
CA MET A 94 34.93 8.27 27.44
C MET A 94 35.64 9.36 26.63
N VAL A 95 34.99 9.89 25.59
CA VAL A 95 35.53 11.01 24.79
C VAL A 95 35.80 12.21 25.67
N GLN A 96 34.85 12.61 26.52
CA GLN A 96 35.02 13.74 27.43
C GLN A 96 36.24 13.54 28.34
N SER A 97 36.36 12.37 28.96
CA SER A 97 37.48 12.08 29.85
C SER A 97 38.83 12.14 29.14
N LEU A 98 38.92 11.61 27.92
CA LEU A 98 40.16 11.64 27.13
C LEU A 98 40.51 13.08 26.71
N THR A 99 39.51 13.84 26.26
CA THR A 99 39.73 15.25 25.86
C THR A 99 40.07 16.16 27.02
N GLU A 100 39.56 15.90 28.23
CA GLU A 100 39.91 16.66 29.43
C GLU A 100 41.33 16.34 29.91
N THR A 101 41.77 15.08 29.78
CA THR A 101 43.12 14.65 30.16
C THR A 101 44.20 15.08 29.17
N ASP A 102 43.85 15.29 27.90
CA ASP A 102 44.81 15.74 26.87
C ASP A 102 45.15 17.25 26.99
N CYS A 103 44.52 17.98 27.93
CA CYS A 103 44.68 19.43 28.15
C CYS A 103 45.49 19.80 29.41
N VAL A 104 46.09 18.84 30.12
CA VAL A 104 46.91 19.03 31.34
C VAL A 104 48.32 18.49 31.10
#